data_AF-M3TU32-F1
#
_entry.id   AF-M3TU32-F1
#
_cell.length_a   1.000
_cell.length_b   1.000
_cell.length_c   1.000
_cell.angle_alpha   90.00
_cell.angle_beta   90.00
_cell.angle_gamma   90.00
#
_symmetry.space_group_name_H-M   'P 1'
#
loop_
_entity.id
_entity.type
_entity.pdbx_description
1 polymer ?
#
loop_
_entity_poly.entity_id
_entity_poly.type
_entity_poly.pdbx_seq_one_letter_code
_entity_poly.pdbx_strand_id
1 'polypeptide(L)'
;MNAPRFDQNKKKEFMVRTGISMGVTVIVTFTLAFSILFIIGQSTLSALGNSFVFSVLMMINTLMLSLTCNNNSNYFDDYSKLFKSTQSILRVTIVFIMSILIGYYSMNALKNGLINEEGIYEVDEFSMLFSVVGIFFGVSNSFFYVFLDTLYIQYFVKQINEGDTQYMSFLVGKQTLISFILNFIIFIFSVVVVKIYVFFLAGFGLDLEVYTLPFDAVDLIRYMMIILLFSFSSRFSFKFLSYKMSLQ
;
A
#
# COMPACT_ATOMS: atom_id res chain seq x y z
N MET A 1 -43.04 6.02 7.76
CA MET A 1 -42.13 5.36 6.81
C MET A 1 -40.95 4.82 7.60
N ASN A 2 -40.89 3.51 7.79
CA ASN A 2 -39.83 2.87 8.57
C ASN A 2 -38.56 2.79 7.72
N ALA A 3 -37.47 3.40 8.18
CA ALA A 3 -36.16 3.20 7.60
C ALA A 3 -35.86 1.69 7.54
N PRO A 4 -35.35 1.15 6.41
CA PRO A 4 -35.07 -0.28 6.31
C PRO A 4 -34.03 -0.63 7.38
N ARG A 5 -34.41 -1.50 8.33
CA ARG A 5 -33.47 -2.10 9.29
C ARG A 5 -32.38 -2.77 8.47
N PHE A 6 -31.20 -2.17 8.43
CA PHE A 6 -30.00 -2.87 8.01
C PHE A 6 -29.89 -4.11 8.89
N ASP A 7 -30.11 -5.28 8.30
CA ASP A 7 -30.27 -6.55 8.98
C ASP A 7 -29.07 -6.78 9.93
N GLN A 8 -29.31 -6.87 11.24
CA GLN A 8 -28.23 -6.92 12.25
C GLN A 8 -27.26 -8.08 11.99
N ASN A 9 -27.77 -9.17 11.41
CA ASN A 9 -26.98 -10.32 10.99
C ASN A 9 -25.95 -9.96 9.91
N LYS A 10 -26.33 -9.18 8.89
CA LYS A 10 -25.42 -8.72 7.83
C LYS A 10 -24.34 -7.77 8.35
N LYS A 11 -24.69 -6.93 9.33
CA LYS A 11 -23.71 -6.06 10.00
C LYS A 11 -22.67 -6.87 10.78
N LYS A 12 -23.12 -7.86 11.56
CA LYS A 12 -22.23 -8.76 12.30
C LYS A 12 -21.31 -9.52 11.35
N GLU A 13 -21.86 -10.03 10.26
CA GLU A 13 -21.11 -10.78 9.25
C GLU A 13 -20.06 -9.93 8.54
N PHE A 14 -20.40 -8.68 8.19
CA PHE A 14 -19.45 -7.71 7.63
C PHE A 14 -18.27 -7.46 8.57
N MET A 15 -18.54 -7.25 9.86
CA MET A 15 -17.48 -7.03 10.85
C MET A 15 -16.57 -8.26 10.99
N VAL A 16 -17.15 -9.46 11.04
CA VAL A 16 -16.39 -10.71 11.15
C VAL A 16 -15.50 -10.92 9.92
N ARG A 17 -16.04 -10.75 8.71
CA ARG A 17 -15.28 -10.91 7.45
C ARG A 17 -14.19 -9.85 7.32
N THR A 18 -14.44 -8.61 7.75
CA THR A 18 -13.41 -7.56 7.82
C THR A 18 -12.29 -7.96 8.79
N GLY A 19 -12.64 -8.40 10.00
CA GLY A 19 -11.67 -8.81 11.02
C GLY A 19 -10.80 -9.99 10.58
N ILE A 20 -11.39 -10.99 9.93
CA ILE A 20 -10.65 -12.11 9.33
C ILE A 20 -9.72 -11.60 8.22
N SER A 21 -10.19 -10.69 7.36
CA SER A 21 -9.39 -10.11 6.27
C SER A 21 -8.19 -9.34 6.81
N MET A 22 -8.40 -8.54 7.85
CA MET A 22 -7.34 -7.82 8.57
C MET A 22 -6.32 -8.79 9.18
N GLY A 23 -6.78 -9.82 9.90
CA GLY A 23 -5.90 -10.80 10.54
C GLY A 23 -5.03 -11.56 9.53
N VAL A 24 -5.61 -12.04 8.43
CA VAL A 24 -4.85 -12.74 7.39
C VAL A 24 -3.89 -11.79 6.68
N THR A 25 -4.31 -10.55 6.41
CA THR A 25 -3.42 -9.53 5.84
C THR A 25 -2.20 -9.33 6.72
N VAL A 26 -2.38 -9.11 8.02
CA VAL A 26 -1.28 -8.94 8.98
C VAL A 26 -0.31 -10.12 8.93
N ILE A 27 -0.81 -11.35 9.01
CA ILE A 27 0.05 -12.54 9.02
C ILE A 27 0.87 -12.62 7.73
N VAL A 28 0.22 -12.49 6.57
CA VAL A 28 0.88 -12.63 5.26
C VAL A 28 1.90 -11.51 5.04
N THR A 29 1.53 -10.25 5.33
CA THR A 29 2.45 -9.12 5.15
C THR A 29 3.61 -9.18 6.15
N PHE A 30 3.35 -9.66 7.37
CA PHE A 30 4.38 -9.80 8.40
C PHE A 30 5.40 -10.85 8.01
N THR A 31 4.94 -12.05 7.62
CA THR A 31 5.84 -13.12 7.20
C THR A 31 6.67 -12.71 6.00
N LEU A 32 6.07 -12.10 4.97
CA LEU A 32 6.80 -11.66 3.78
C LEU A 32 7.79 -10.54 4.08
N ALA A 33 7.37 -9.52 4.84
CA ALA A 33 8.24 -8.42 5.23
C ALA A 33 9.41 -8.94 6.08
N PHE A 34 9.14 -9.81 7.04
CA PHE A 34 10.17 -10.38 7.91
C PHE A 34 11.17 -11.20 7.10
N SER A 35 10.70 -12.08 6.21
CA SER A 35 11.58 -12.88 5.35
C SER A 35 12.46 -12.00 4.47
N ILE A 36 11.91 -10.98 3.83
CA ILE A 36 12.68 -10.08 2.96
C ILE A 36 13.69 -9.28 3.79
N LEU A 37 13.24 -8.64 4.88
CA LEU A 37 14.11 -7.84 5.75
C LEU A 37 15.23 -8.68 6.39
N PHE A 38 14.93 -9.93 6.74
CA PHE A 38 15.93 -10.86 7.26
C PHE A 38 16.96 -11.25 6.19
N ILE A 39 16.53 -11.55 4.97
CA ILE A 39 17.41 -11.92 3.84
C ILE A 39 18.34 -10.76 3.46
N ILE A 40 17.86 -9.51 3.47
CA ILE A 40 18.68 -8.34 3.13
C ILE A 40 19.70 -7.96 4.22
N GLY A 41 19.75 -8.70 5.34
CA GLY A 41 20.84 -8.67 6.31
C GLY A 41 20.56 -7.92 7.61
N GLN A 42 19.30 -7.71 7.99
CA GLN A 42 18.94 -7.04 9.25
C GLN A 42 19.14 -7.93 10.48
N SER A 43 19.38 -7.28 11.63
CA SER A 43 19.25 -7.96 12.92
C SER A 43 17.82 -8.45 13.09
N THR A 44 17.64 -9.63 13.68
CA THR A 44 16.32 -10.26 13.86
C THR A 44 15.34 -9.31 14.56
N LEU A 45 15.80 -8.54 15.54
CA LEU A 45 14.96 -7.61 16.31
C LEU A 45 14.46 -6.43 15.45
N SER A 46 15.35 -5.84 14.63
CA SER A 46 15.00 -4.75 13.71
C SER A 46 14.01 -5.25 12.64
N ALA A 47 14.30 -6.43 12.05
CA ALA A 47 13.43 -7.05 11.07
C ALA A 47 12.02 -7.32 11.64
N LEU A 48 11.93 -7.82 12.88
CA LEU A 48 10.64 -8.03 13.57
C LEU A 48 9.88 -6.72 13.77
N GLY A 49 10.55 -5.69 14.30
CA GLY A 49 9.93 -4.39 14.56
C GLY A 49 9.40 -3.71 13.30
N ASN A 50 10.22 -3.63 12.26
CA ASN A 50 9.84 -2.99 10.99
C ASN A 50 8.74 -3.79 10.26
N SER A 51 8.80 -5.12 10.29
CA SER A 51 7.75 -5.97 9.71
C SER A 51 6.42 -5.85 10.43
N PHE A 52 6.45 -5.70 11.77
CA PHE A 52 5.27 -5.45 12.56
C PHE A 52 4.62 -4.12 12.20
N VAL A 53 5.40 -3.02 12.18
CA VAL A 53 4.89 -1.70 11.79
C VAL A 53 4.28 -1.72 10.39
N PHE A 54 4.99 -2.31 9.42
CA PHE A 54 4.49 -2.45 8.05
C PHE A 54 3.16 -3.22 7.98
N SER A 55 3.03 -4.30 8.75
CA SER A 55 1.82 -5.13 8.76
C SER A 55 0.64 -4.43 9.42
N VAL A 56 0.88 -3.63 10.46
CA VAL A 56 -0.14 -2.77 11.08
C VAL A 56 -0.61 -1.71 10.09
N LEU A 57 0.27 -1.12 9.29
CA LEU A 57 -0.11 -0.17 8.24
C LEU A 57 -0.97 -0.83 7.15
N MET A 58 -0.65 -2.07 6.75
CA MET A 58 -1.48 -2.83 5.80
C MET A 58 -2.83 -3.23 6.40
N MET A 59 -2.89 -3.54 7.70
CA MET A 59 -4.15 -3.73 8.43
C MET A 59 -5.02 -2.48 8.41
N ILE A 60 -4.43 -1.31 8.67
CA ILE A 60 -5.12 -0.01 8.60
C ILE A 60 -5.61 0.25 7.18
N ASN A 61 -4.81 -0.08 6.16
CA ASN A 61 -5.24 0.01 4.76
C ASN A 61 -6.48 -0.85 4.48
N THR A 62 -6.48 -2.12 4.91
CA THR A 62 -7.63 -3.02 4.77
C THR A 62 -8.87 -2.48 5.47
N LEU A 63 -8.73 -1.91 6.67
CA LEU A 63 -9.84 -1.29 7.40
C LEU A 63 -10.36 -0.04 6.69
N MET A 64 -9.46 0.82 6.21
CA MET A 64 -9.84 2.03 5.47
C MET A 64 -10.61 1.66 4.20
N LEU A 65 -10.14 0.65 3.45
CA LEU A 65 -10.79 0.14 2.25
C LEU A 65 -12.16 -0.48 2.56
N SER A 66 -12.31 -1.23 3.66
CA SER A 66 -13.60 -1.82 4.02
C SER A 66 -14.66 -0.76 4.36
N LEU A 67 -14.26 0.36 4.97
CA LEU A 67 -15.14 1.45 5.35
C LEU A 67 -15.50 2.39 4.19
N THR A 68 -14.64 2.48 3.17
CA THR A 68 -14.79 3.43 2.05
C THR A 68 -15.39 2.79 0.80
N CYS A 69 -15.13 1.50 0.56
CA CYS A 69 -15.67 0.78 -0.59
C CYS A 69 -17.19 0.57 -0.48
N ASN A 70 -17.85 0.46 -1.63
CA ASN A 70 -19.31 0.33 -1.70
C ASN A 70 -19.72 -0.92 -2.50
N ASN A 71 -20.96 -1.38 -2.27
CA ASN A 71 -21.62 -2.47 -3.01
C ASN A 71 -22.61 -1.96 -4.07
N ASN A 72 -22.60 -0.66 -4.38
CA ASN A 72 -23.45 -0.13 -5.44
C ASN A 72 -22.80 -0.37 -6.81
N SER A 73 -23.31 -1.36 -7.56
CA SER A 73 -22.79 -1.74 -8.87
C SER A 73 -22.90 -0.63 -9.92
N ASN A 74 -23.73 0.39 -9.69
CA ASN A 74 -23.89 1.51 -10.62
C ASN A 74 -22.60 2.32 -10.87
N TYR A 75 -21.58 2.18 -10.01
CA TYR A 75 -20.25 2.78 -10.17
C TYR A 75 -19.33 2.01 -11.12
N PHE A 76 -19.64 0.73 -11.41
CA PHE A 76 -18.90 -0.09 -12.37
C PHE A 76 -19.22 0.29 -13.82
N ASP A 77 -20.46 0.72 -14.08
CA ASP A 77 -20.94 1.03 -15.44
C ASP A 77 -20.61 2.47 -15.91
N ASP A 78 -20.28 3.38 -14.99
CA ASP A 78 -19.98 4.79 -15.32
C ASP A 78 -19.09 5.44 -14.26
N TYR A 79 -17.76 5.40 -14.49
CA TYR A 79 -16.74 5.99 -13.62
C TYR A 79 -16.99 7.46 -13.29
N SER A 80 -17.68 8.21 -14.17
CA SER A 80 -18.01 9.61 -13.91
C SER A 80 -18.91 9.78 -12.68
N LYS A 81 -19.65 8.74 -12.27
CA LYS A 81 -20.49 8.75 -11.06
C LYS A 81 -19.68 8.79 -9.76
N LEU A 82 -18.41 8.37 -9.76
CA LEU A 82 -17.51 8.53 -8.61
C LEU A 82 -17.21 10.01 -8.30
N PHE A 83 -17.39 10.91 -9.26
CA PHE A 83 -17.15 12.36 -9.11
C PHE A 83 -18.42 13.21 -9.18
N LYS A 84 -19.61 12.61 -9.35
CA LYS A 84 -20.89 13.34 -9.47
C LYS A 84 -21.50 13.76 -8.13
N SER A 85 -21.13 13.10 -7.02
CA SER A 85 -21.69 13.38 -5.69
C SER A 85 -20.60 13.82 -4.71
N THR A 86 -20.92 14.81 -3.87
CA THR A 86 -20.05 15.30 -2.79
C THR A 86 -19.61 14.18 -1.86
N GLN A 87 -20.47 13.19 -1.61
CA GLN A 87 -20.13 12.03 -0.78
C GLN A 87 -19.11 11.11 -1.45
N SER A 88 -19.17 10.96 -2.78
CA SER A 88 -18.23 10.14 -3.54
C SER A 88 -16.87 10.83 -3.66
N ILE A 89 -16.85 12.16 -3.86
CA ILE A 89 -15.63 12.97 -3.82
C ILE A 89 -14.93 12.84 -2.46
N LEU A 90 -15.68 12.97 -1.36
CA LEU A 90 -15.12 12.83 -0.01
C LEU A 90 -14.49 11.45 0.22
N ARG A 91 -15.09 10.37 -0.30
CA ARG A 91 -14.51 9.02 -0.24
C ARG A 91 -13.20 8.94 -1.03
N VAL A 92 -13.18 9.44 -2.27
CA VAL A 92 -11.97 9.46 -3.11
C VAL A 92 -10.86 10.24 -2.40
N THR A 93 -11.17 11.40 -1.81
CA THR A 93 -10.21 12.20 -1.05
C THR A 93 -9.67 11.47 0.18
N ILE A 94 -10.52 10.77 0.94
CA ILE A 94 -10.09 9.96 2.09
C ILE A 94 -9.14 8.86 1.63
N VAL A 95 -9.49 8.11 0.58
CA VAL A 95 -8.64 7.04 0.03
C VAL A 95 -7.31 7.61 -0.43
N PHE A 96 -7.31 8.76 -1.10
CA PHE A 96 -6.11 9.44 -1.56
C PHE A 96 -5.16 9.81 -0.40
N ILE A 97 -5.67 10.55 0.59
CA ILE A 97 -4.88 10.99 1.76
C ILE A 97 -4.36 9.79 2.55
N MET A 98 -5.23 8.82 2.85
CA MET A 98 -4.83 7.64 3.62
C MET A 98 -3.82 6.78 2.87
N SER A 99 -3.95 6.64 1.54
CA SER A 99 -2.96 5.92 0.74
C SER A 99 -1.59 6.59 0.77
N ILE A 100 -1.52 7.93 0.74
CA ILE A 100 -0.27 8.69 0.89
C ILE A 100 0.35 8.44 2.26
N LEU A 101 -0.41 8.56 3.34
CA LEU A 101 0.10 8.33 4.69
C LEU A 101 0.61 6.90 4.85
N ILE A 102 -0.17 5.90 4.42
CA ILE A 102 0.23 4.50 4.46
C ILE A 102 1.50 4.27 3.64
N GLY A 103 1.58 4.83 2.44
CA GLY A 103 2.77 4.74 1.57
C GLY A 103 4.02 5.34 2.22
N TYR A 104 3.91 6.57 2.75
CA TYR A 104 4.99 7.26 3.45
C TYR A 104 5.51 6.47 4.65
N TYR A 105 4.62 6.08 5.58
CA TYR A 105 5.04 5.35 6.78
C TYR A 105 5.53 3.93 6.46
N SER A 106 4.98 3.28 5.43
CA SER A 106 5.44 1.95 5.01
C SER A 106 6.85 2.01 4.45
N MET A 107 7.13 2.94 3.54
CA MET A 107 8.47 3.07 2.97
C MET A 107 9.48 3.49 4.03
N ASN A 108 9.12 4.38 4.96
CA ASN A 108 10.02 4.73 6.06
C ASN A 108 10.28 3.57 7.03
N ALA A 109 9.28 2.72 7.33
CA ALA A 109 9.48 1.51 8.12
C ALA A 109 10.38 0.49 7.39
N LEU A 110 10.20 0.31 6.08
CA LEU A 110 10.98 -0.63 5.28
C LEU A 110 12.40 -0.10 4.98
N LYS A 111 12.58 1.21 4.87
CA LYS A 111 13.87 1.90 4.72
C LYS A 111 14.83 1.54 5.85
N ASN A 112 14.33 1.51 7.09
CA ASN A 112 15.13 1.13 8.25
C ASN A 112 15.65 -0.33 8.16
N GLY A 113 15.14 -1.10 7.21
CA GLY A 113 15.63 -2.43 6.88
C GLY A 113 16.83 -2.48 5.92
N LEU A 114 17.22 -1.37 5.31
CA LEU A 114 18.25 -1.32 4.26
C LEU A 114 19.60 -0.81 4.74
N ILE A 115 19.62 0.10 5.71
CA ILE A 115 20.85 0.74 6.21
C ILE A 115 20.77 0.85 7.74
N ASN A 116 21.80 0.37 8.42
CA ASN A 116 22.06 0.64 9.83
C ASN A 116 23.24 1.60 9.90
N GLU A 117 23.00 2.89 9.66
CA GLU A 117 24.01 3.91 9.90
C GLU A 117 23.53 4.82 11.03
N GLU A 118 24.40 5.03 12.01
CA GLU A 118 24.17 5.83 13.21
C GLU A 118 24.61 7.30 13.03
N GLY A 119 24.97 7.70 11.81
CA GLY A 119 25.39 9.06 11.48
C GLY A 119 24.21 10.05 11.45
N ILE A 120 24.39 11.23 12.05
CA ILE A 120 23.45 12.35 11.93
C ILE A 120 23.94 13.22 10.77
N TYR A 121 23.23 13.19 9.65
CA TYR A 121 23.52 14.03 8.49
C TYR A 121 22.47 15.13 8.35
N GLU A 122 22.88 16.31 7.90
CA GLU A 122 21.96 17.45 7.69
C GLU A 122 21.03 17.21 6.49
N VAL A 123 21.55 16.51 5.46
CA VAL A 123 20.80 16.06 4.29
C VAL A 123 21.00 14.56 4.13
N ASP A 124 19.96 13.79 4.44
CA ASP A 124 19.94 12.35 4.20
C ASP A 124 19.14 12.04 2.92
N GLU A 125 19.86 11.86 1.80
CA GLU A 125 19.25 11.53 0.50
C GLU A 125 18.44 10.24 0.56
N PHE A 126 18.88 9.28 1.38
CA PHE A 126 18.24 7.98 1.50
C PHE A 126 16.89 8.09 2.22
N SER A 127 16.84 8.84 3.32
CA SER A 127 15.59 9.17 4.01
C SER A 127 14.63 9.98 3.14
N MET A 128 15.15 10.96 2.39
CA MET A 128 14.35 11.75 1.46
C MET A 128 13.77 10.88 0.34
N LEU A 129 14.58 10.01 -0.25
CA LEU A 129 14.15 9.10 -1.31
C LEU A 129 12.99 8.22 -0.86
N PHE A 130 13.14 7.50 0.26
CA PHE A 130 12.08 6.60 0.73
C PHE A 130 10.80 7.34 1.13
N SER A 131 10.92 8.56 1.65
CA SER A 131 9.78 9.42 1.94
C SER A 131 9.03 9.83 0.67
N VAL A 132 9.75 10.32 -0.35
CA VAL A 132 9.16 10.74 -1.64
C VAL A 132 8.55 9.54 -2.38
N VAL A 133 9.28 8.42 -2.43
CA VAL A 133 8.82 7.16 -3.01
C VAL A 133 7.54 6.70 -2.31
N GLY A 134 7.49 6.76 -0.97
CA GLY A 134 6.31 6.39 -0.20
C GLY A 134 5.09 7.23 -0.55
N ILE A 135 5.26 8.54 -0.69
CA ILE A 135 4.18 9.45 -1.12
C ILE A 135 3.69 9.07 -2.51
N PHE A 136 4.58 8.95 -3.49
CA PHE A 136 4.18 8.63 -4.86
C PHE A 136 3.59 7.22 -5.01
N PHE A 137 4.06 6.24 -4.22
CA PHE A 137 3.47 4.90 -4.16
C PHE A 137 2.05 4.94 -3.59
N GLY A 138 1.82 5.77 -2.57
CA GLY A 138 0.50 6.03 -2.03
C GLY A 138 -0.44 6.66 -3.06
N VAL A 139 0.05 7.66 -3.80
CA VAL A 139 -0.68 8.27 -4.93
C VAL A 139 -1.03 7.19 -5.96
N SER A 140 -0.04 6.45 -6.46
CA SER A 140 -0.22 5.36 -7.43
C SER A 140 -1.28 4.34 -6.96
N ASN A 141 -1.21 3.90 -5.70
CA ASN A 141 -2.19 2.97 -5.13
C ASN A 141 -3.60 3.54 -5.09
N SER A 142 -3.76 4.82 -4.76
CA SER A 142 -5.08 5.47 -4.79
C SER A 142 -5.68 5.48 -6.20
N PHE A 143 -4.87 5.71 -7.24
CA PHE A 143 -5.31 5.64 -8.63
C PHE A 143 -5.81 4.24 -8.99
N PHE A 144 -5.08 3.21 -8.60
CA PHE A 144 -5.57 1.86 -8.82
C PHE A 144 -6.88 1.59 -8.05
N TYR A 145 -6.99 1.98 -6.79
CA TYR A 145 -8.23 1.77 -6.03
C TYR A 145 -9.43 2.49 -6.65
N VAL A 146 -9.23 3.69 -7.19
CA VAL A 146 -10.29 4.52 -7.78
C VAL A 146 -10.63 4.11 -9.21
N PHE A 147 -9.64 3.85 -10.06
CA PHE A 147 -9.85 3.65 -11.49
C PHE A 147 -9.81 2.18 -11.91
N LEU A 148 -8.94 1.37 -11.31
CA LEU A 148 -8.88 -0.07 -11.61
C LEU A 148 -9.95 -0.84 -10.83
N ASP A 149 -10.12 -0.49 -9.56
CA ASP A 149 -10.98 -1.23 -8.62
C ASP A 149 -12.29 -0.49 -8.30
N THR A 150 -12.50 0.71 -8.85
CA THR A 150 -13.74 1.53 -8.75
C THR A 150 -14.26 1.78 -7.33
N LEU A 151 -13.41 1.61 -6.30
CA LEU A 151 -13.81 1.56 -4.89
C LEU A 151 -15.01 0.63 -4.65
N TYR A 152 -15.10 -0.44 -5.46
CA TYR A 152 -16.22 -1.35 -5.45
C TYR A 152 -15.82 -2.68 -4.81
N ILE A 153 -16.57 -3.07 -3.79
CA ILE A 153 -16.51 -4.40 -3.21
C ILE A 153 -17.94 -4.93 -3.14
N GLN A 154 -18.18 -6.05 -3.81
CA GLN A 154 -19.49 -6.69 -3.79
C GLN A 154 -19.70 -7.37 -2.43
N TYR A 155 -20.70 -6.89 -1.66
CA TYR A 155 -21.05 -7.43 -0.36
C TYR A 155 -22.21 -8.42 -0.47
N PHE A 156 -22.01 -9.65 0.01
CA PHE A 156 -23.10 -10.63 0.24
C PHE A 156 -23.97 -10.95 -0.99
N VAL A 157 -23.43 -10.78 -2.20
CA VAL A 157 -24.09 -11.15 -3.46
C VAL A 157 -23.21 -12.19 -4.14
N LYS A 158 -23.75 -13.40 -4.19
CA LYS A 158 -23.17 -14.67 -4.69
C LYS A 158 -22.36 -14.50 -5.98
N GLN A 159 -21.03 -14.48 -5.85
CA GLN A 159 -19.97 -14.42 -6.87
C GLN A 159 -19.15 -15.70 -7.15
N ILE A 160 -18.52 -16.19 -6.08
CA ILE A 160 -17.28 -16.97 -6.12
C ILE A 160 -17.44 -18.18 -5.18
N ASN A 161 -17.20 -19.39 -5.69
CA ASN A 161 -17.19 -20.57 -4.84
C ASN A 161 -15.90 -20.59 -4.01
N GLU A 162 -15.94 -21.12 -2.78
CA GLU A 162 -14.74 -21.22 -1.91
C GLU A 162 -13.54 -21.95 -2.57
N GLY A 163 -13.79 -22.73 -3.63
CA GLY A 163 -12.78 -23.42 -4.45
C GLY A 163 -12.02 -22.55 -5.47
N ASP A 164 -12.46 -21.32 -5.77
CA ASP A 164 -11.82 -20.43 -6.79
C ASP A 164 -10.56 -19.70 -6.27
N THR A 165 -9.92 -20.23 -5.23
CA THR A 165 -8.69 -19.66 -4.64
C THR A 165 -7.56 -19.46 -5.67
N GLN A 166 -7.51 -20.31 -6.70
CA GLN A 166 -6.55 -20.16 -7.81
C GLN A 166 -6.80 -18.89 -8.64
N TYR A 167 -8.06 -18.49 -8.85
CA TYR A 167 -8.41 -17.27 -9.58
C TYR A 167 -7.97 -16.02 -8.80
N MET A 168 -8.14 -16.02 -7.48
CA MET A 168 -7.66 -14.95 -6.61
C MET A 168 -6.14 -14.80 -6.65
N SER A 169 -5.40 -15.91 -6.53
CA SER A 169 -3.94 -15.90 -6.60
C SER A 169 -3.44 -15.38 -7.95
N PHE A 170 -4.06 -15.81 -9.06
CA PHE A 170 -3.73 -15.31 -10.40
C PHE A 170 -3.98 -13.81 -10.55
N LEU A 171 -5.12 -13.31 -10.09
CA LEU A 171 -5.50 -11.91 -10.22
C LEU A 171 -4.60 -11.00 -9.34
N VAL A 172 -4.29 -11.43 -8.12
CA VAL A 172 -3.33 -10.75 -7.24
C VAL A 172 -1.95 -10.73 -7.88
N GLY A 173 -1.47 -11.86 -8.43
CA GLY A 173 -0.17 -11.93 -9.10
C GLY A 173 -0.07 -10.97 -10.29
N LYS A 174 -1.06 -10.98 -11.19
CA LYS A 174 -1.10 -10.09 -12.36
C LYS A 174 -1.10 -8.63 -11.97
N GLN A 175 -1.96 -8.23 -11.04
CA GLN A 175 -2.04 -6.82 -10.62
C GLN A 175 -0.83 -6.39 -9.79
N THR A 176 -0.21 -7.30 -9.03
CA THR A 176 1.05 -7.05 -8.32
C THR A 176 2.16 -6.73 -9.31
N LEU A 177 2.28 -7.49 -10.41
CA LEU A 177 3.28 -7.24 -11.44
C LEU A 177 3.11 -5.85 -12.07
N ILE A 178 1.88 -5.49 -12.43
CA ILE A 178 1.57 -4.16 -13.00
C ILE A 178 1.90 -3.05 -11.99
N SER A 179 1.48 -3.22 -10.74
CA SER A 179 1.76 -2.27 -9.66
C SER A 179 3.27 -2.15 -9.39
N PHE A 180 4.01 -3.25 -9.46
CA PHE A 180 5.45 -3.28 -9.28
C PHE A 180 6.16 -2.49 -10.39
N ILE A 181 5.83 -2.73 -11.66
CA ILE A 181 6.44 -2.01 -12.79
C ILE A 181 6.20 -0.50 -12.66
N LEU A 182 4.96 -0.09 -12.35
CA LEU A 182 4.62 1.32 -12.17
C LEU A 182 5.34 1.95 -10.99
N ASN A 183 5.37 1.26 -9.84
CA ASN A 183 6.11 1.72 -8.67
C ASN A 183 7.63 1.75 -8.93
N PHE A 184 8.17 0.86 -9.76
CA PHE A 184 9.57 0.89 -10.15
C PHE A 184 9.91 2.11 -11.03
N ILE A 185 9.04 2.48 -11.98
CA ILE A 185 9.18 3.72 -12.76
C ILE A 185 9.13 4.94 -11.85
N ILE A 186 8.17 4.97 -10.91
CA ILE A 186 8.04 6.04 -9.91
C ILE A 186 9.28 6.13 -9.02
N PHE A 187 9.87 4.99 -8.66
CA PHE A 187 11.12 4.95 -7.88
C PHE A 187 12.26 5.64 -8.65
N ILE A 188 12.47 5.28 -9.92
CA ILE A 188 13.49 5.94 -10.77
C ILE A 188 13.24 7.45 -10.85
N PHE A 189 12.00 7.86 -11.07
CA PHE A 189 11.63 9.28 -11.10
C PHE A 189 11.94 9.97 -9.76
N SER A 190 11.66 9.30 -8.64
CA SER A 190 11.92 9.83 -7.29
C SER A 190 13.43 10.03 -7.04
N VAL A 191 14.27 9.09 -7.51
CA VAL A 191 15.74 9.24 -7.45
C VAL A 191 16.17 10.50 -8.18
N VAL A 192 15.66 10.75 -9.39
CA VAL A 192 15.98 11.95 -10.16
C VAL A 192 15.54 13.23 -9.41
N VAL A 193 14.32 13.25 -8.86
CA VAL A 193 13.80 14.40 -8.12
C VAL A 193 14.66 14.73 -6.89
N VAL A 194 15.03 13.71 -6.10
CA VAL A 194 15.88 13.91 -4.91
C VAL A 194 17.26 14.42 -5.31
N LYS A 195 17.88 13.85 -6.36
CA LYS A 195 19.19 14.29 -6.85
C LYS A 195 19.17 15.75 -7.34
N ILE A 196 18.12 16.15 -8.06
CA ILE A 196 17.94 17.54 -8.50
C ILE A 196 17.81 18.47 -7.29
N TYR A 197 17.01 18.10 -6.29
CA TYR A 197 16.84 18.88 -5.06
C TYR A 197 18.14 19.09 -4.31
N VAL A 198 18.93 18.03 -4.12
CA VAL A 198 20.24 18.09 -3.44
C VAL A 198 21.23 18.94 -4.23
N PHE A 199 21.23 18.81 -5.57
CA PHE A 199 22.04 19.65 -6.45
C PHE A 199 21.69 21.14 -6.30
N PHE A 200 20.40 21.49 -6.19
CA PHE A 200 19.99 22.87 -5.91
C PHE A 200 20.51 23.36 -4.55
N LEU A 201 20.41 22.55 -3.49
CA LEU A 201 20.92 22.90 -2.16
C LEU A 201 22.43 23.18 -2.18
N ALA A 202 23.21 22.31 -2.85
CA ALA A 202 24.65 22.52 -3.04
C ALA A 202 24.95 23.79 -3.87
N GLY A 203 24.14 24.07 -4.90
CA GLY A 203 24.24 25.27 -5.73
C GLY A 203 24.01 26.59 -4.99
N PHE A 204 23.33 26.57 -3.83
CA PHE A 204 23.18 27.72 -2.94
C PHE A 204 24.40 27.96 -2.03
N GLY A 205 25.45 27.14 -2.13
CA GLY A 205 26.69 27.32 -1.36
C GLY A 205 26.55 26.99 0.13
N LEU A 206 25.58 26.13 0.49
CA LEU A 206 25.48 25.59 1.83
C LEU A 206 26.46 24.42 1.96
N ASP A 207 27.50 24.57 2.79
CA ASP A 207 28.41 23.48 3.16
C ASP A 207 27.67 22.50 4.10
N LEU A 208 26.78 21.69 3.53
CA LEU A 208 25.98 20.72 4.28
C LEU A 208 26.66 19.34 4.29
N GLU A 209 26.59 18.65 5.42
CA GLU A 209 26.94 17.23 5.48
C GLU A 209 25.84 16.39 4.81
N VAL A 210 26.13 15.90 3.60
CA VAL A 210 25.18 15.12 2.79
C VAL A 210 25.51 13.64 2.84
N TYR A 211 24.56 12.82 3.30
CA TYR A 211 24.59 11.39 3.07
C TYR A 211 24.11 11.09 1.66
N THR A 212 25.04 10.74 0.78
CA THR A 212 24.72 10.38 -0.60
C THR A 212 24.17 8.97 -0.67
N LEU A 213 23.08 8.80 -1.40
CA LEU A 213 22.48 7.51 -1.69
C LEU A 213 23.52 6.54 -2.29
N PRO A 214 23.85 5.42 -1.61
CA PRO A 214 24.63 4.36 -2.23
C PRO A 214 23.79 3.71 -3.33
N PHE A 215 24.38 3.56 -4.52
CA PHE A 215 23.68 3.01 -5.68
C PHE A 215 24.55 1.96 -6.36
N ASP A 216 24.70 0.81 -5.71
CA ASP A 216 25.30 -0.38 -6.29
C ASP A 216 24.22 -1.38 -6.78
N ALA A 217 24.66 -2.45 -7.42
CA ALA A 217 23.74 -3.47 -7.93
C ALA A 217 23.01 -4.24 -6.81
N VAL A 218 23.62 -4.36 -5.63
CA VAL A 218 23.05 -5.08 -4.47
C VAL A 218 21.91 -4.25 -3.87
N ASP A 219 22.12 -2.95 -3.71
CA ASP A 219 21.13 -2.01 -3.22
C ASP A 219 19.96 -1.88 -4.17
N LEU A 220 20.19 -1.88 -5.48
CA LEU A 220 19.11 -1.93 -6.47
C LEU A 220 18.23 -3.18 -6.29
N ILE A 221 18.83 -4.36 -6.09
CA ILE A 221 18.08 -5.60 -5.84
C ILE A 221 17.27 -5.48 -4.54
N ARG A 222 17.86 -4.95 -3.47
CA ARG A 222 17.18 -4.75 -2.19
C ARG A 222 15.98 -3.80 -2.34
N TYR A 223 16.14 -2.69 -3.07
CA TYR A 223 15.06 -1.74 -3.34
C TYR A 223 13.97 -2.40 -4.17
N MET A 224 14.31 -3.17 -5.21
CA MET A 224 13.34 -3.94 -5.99
C MET A 224 12.52 -4.89 -5.11
N MET A 225 13.14 -5.60 -4.16
CA MET A 225 12.43 -6.48 -3.24
C MET A 225 11.44 -5.72 -2.35
N ILE A 226 11.79 -4.53 -1.88
CA ILE A 226 10.90 -3.68 -1.06
C ILE A 226 9.74 -3.13 -1.89
N ILE A 227 10.00 -2.69 -3.12
CA ILE A 227 8.96 -2.21 -4.04
C ILE A 227 7.99 -3.35 -4.36
N LEU A 228 8.51 -4.56 -4.59
CA LEU A 228 7.70 -5.75 -4.83
C LEU A 228 6.86 -6.11 -3.60
N LEU A 229 7.45 -6.10 -2.40
CA LEU A 229 6.76 -6.35 -1.13
C LEU A 229 5.59 -5.39 -0.93
N PHE A 230 5.81 -4.09 -1.13
CA PHE A 230 4.76 -3.08 -0.99
C PHE A 230 3.66 -3.24 -2.04
N SER A 231 4.04 -3.48 -3.29
CA SER A 231 3.11 -3.69 -4.41
C SER A 231 2.24 -4.93 -4.18
N PHE A 232 2.85 -6.04 -3.71
CA PHE A 232 2.12 -7.25 -3.36
C PHE A 232 1.17 -7.00 -2.18
N SER A 233 1.67 -6.43 -1.08
CA SER A 233 0.92 -6.26 0.16
C SER A 233 -0.31 -5.37 -0.03
N SER A 234 -0.17 -4.28 -0.78
CA SER A 234 -1.27 -3.35 -1.08
C SER A 234 -2.35 -3.98 -1.96
N ARG A 235 -1.98 -4.82 -2.93
CA ARG A 235 -2.93 -5.56 -3.78
C ARG A 235 -3.59 -6.72 -3.05
N PHE A 236 -2.80 -7.48 -2.30
CA PHE A 236 -3.28 -8.58 -1.49
C PHE A 236 -4.33 -8.11 -0.47
N SER A 237 -4.06 -7.01 0.24
CA SER A 237 -4.98 -6.40 1.20
C SER A 237 -6.36 -6.11 0.60
N PHE A 238 -6.39 -5.44 -0.55
CA PHE A 238 -7.64 -5.10 -1.23
C PHE A 238 -8.36 -6.34 -1.78
N LYS A 239 -7.64 -7.21 -2.51
CA LYS A 239 -8.25 -8.36 -3.17
C LYS A 239 -8.71 -9.43 -2.19
N PHE A 240 -7.95 -9.70 -1.14
CA PHE A 240 -8.36 -10.64 -0.11
C PHE A 240 -9.62 -10.16 0.63
N LEU A 241 -9.69 -8.86 0.95
CA LEU A 241 -10.89 -8.24 1.50
C LEU A 241 -12.07 -8.39 0.54
N SER A 242 -11.89 -8.05 -0.74
CA SER A 242 -12.93 -8.18 -1.77
C SER A 242 -13.44 -9.63 -1.87
N TYR A 243 -12.54 -10.61 -1.88
CA TYR A 243 -12.90 -12.02 -1.91
C TYR A 243 -13.74 -12.41 -0.71
N LYS A 244 -13.26 -12.15 0.51
CA LYS A 244 -13.98 -12.50 1.74
C LYS A 244 -15.34 -11.80 1.85
N MET A 245 -15.47 -10.59 1.34
CA MET A 245 -16.73 -9.85 1.29
C MET A 245 -17.73 -10.39 0.25
N SER A 246 -17.23 -11.00 -0.82
CA SER A 246 -18.03 -11.60 -1.90
C SER A 246 -18.46 -13.05 -1.67
N LEU A 247 -17.87 -13.73 -0.68
CA LEU A 247 -18.26 -15.10 -0.31
C LEU A 247 -19.73 -15.14 0.14
N GLN A 248 -20.36 -16.30 0.05
CA GLN A 248 -21.70 -16.49 0.60
C GLN A 248 -21.67 -16.91 2.04
#